data_AF-A0A536DVT2-F1
#
_entry.id   AF-A0A536DVT2-F1
#
_cell.length_a   1.000
_cell.length_b   1.000
_cell.length_c   1.000
_cell.angle_alpha   90.00
_cell.angle_beta   90.00
_cell.angle_gamma   90.00
#
_symmetry.space_group_name_H-M   'P 1'
#
loop_
_entity.id
_entity.type
_entity.pdbx_description
1 polymer ?
#
loop_
_entity_poly.entity_id
_entity_poly.type
_entity_poly.pdbx_seq_one_letter_code
_entity_poly.pdbx_strand_id
1 'polypeptide(L)'
;MTDALAGQEPWWEPGTKHGYHAFTYGWLLGEVLRRITGETLGTYFRDQIAEPLSLDFHIGLGPEHDARTAEIIPPEMPPLGEDNFLMRMLRDSESMASKRSATPGPHELRERKRPRVARR
;
A
#
# COMPACT_ATOMS: atom_id res chain seq x y z
N MET A 1 -11.66 -3.09 7.23
CA MET A 1 -10.69 -3.18 6.11
C MET A 1 -10.21 -4.61 5.90
N THR A 2 -9.68 -5.27 6.93
CA THR A 2 -9.22 -6.67 6.87
C THR A 2 -10.27 -7.64 6.36
N ASP A 3 -11.53 -7.55 6.81
CA ASP A 3 -12.62 -8.41 6.30
C ASP A 3 -12.90 -8.21 4.82
N ALA A 4 -12.84 -6.96 4.34
CA ALA A 4 -13.03 -6.65 2.93
C ALA A 4 -11.88 -7.23 2.08
N LEU A 5 -10.64 -7.15 2.57
CA LEU A 5 -9.48 -7.75 1.89
C LEU A 5 -9.55 -9.28 1.91
N ALA A 6 -9.99 -9.89 3.01
CA ALA A 6 -10.13 -11.35 3.12
C ALA A 6 -11.24 -11.90 2.20
N GLY A 7 -12.32 -11.13 2.00
CA GLY A 7 -13.39 -11.47 1.08
C GLY A 7 -13.08 -11.16 -0.40
N GLN A 8 -11.97 -10.50 -0.69
CA GLN A 8 -11.62 -10.13 -2.06
C GLN A 8 -10.97 -11.31 -2.80
N GLU A 9 -11.47 -11.62 -3.99
CA GLU A 9 -10.80 -12.55 -4.89
C GLU A 9 -9.44 -11.96 -5.34
N PRO A 10 -8.34 -12.72 -5.21
CA PRO A 10 -7.04 -12.29 -5.73
C PRO A 10 -7.11 -11.94 -7.21
N TRP A 11 -6.35 -10.92 -7.60
CA TRP A 11 -6.31 -10.47 -8.99
C TRP A 11 -5.59 -11.45 -9.93
N TRP A 12 -4.70 -12.28 -9.39
CA TRP A 12 -4.05 -13.40 -10.06
C TRP A 12 -3.89 -14.55 -9.08
N GLU A 13 -3.55 -15.74 -9.60
CA GLU A 13 -3.24 -16.90 -8.78
C GLU A 13 -2.05 -16.58 -7.83
N PRO A 14 -2.21 -16.74 -6.50
CA PRO A 14 -1.13 -16.47 -5.55
C PRO A 14 0.17 -17.19 -5.91
N GLY A 15 1.29 -16.48 -5.85
CA GLY A 15 2.62 -17.01 -6.20
C GLY A 15 2.99 -16.93 -7.69
N THR A 16 2.06 -16.59 -8.59
CA THR A 16 2.34 -16.50 -10.04
C THR A 16 2.79 -15.12 -10.52
N LYS A 17 2.38 -14.05 -9.81
CA LYS A 17 2.79 -12.67 -10.06
C LYS A 17 2.96 -11.91 -8.74
N HIS A 18 3.59 -10.75 -8.81
CA HIS A 18 3.76 -9.82 -7.70
C HIS A 18 3.07 -8.50 -7.98
N GLY A 19 2.43 -7.94 -6.96
CA GLY A 19 1.85 -6.60 -6.99
C GLY A 19 2.27 -5.85 -5.75
N TYR A 20 2.52 -4.55 -5.90
CA TYR A 20 2.88 -3.71 -4.77
C TYR A 20 1.63 -3.27 -4.02
N HIS A 21 1.44 -3.77 -2.80
CA HIS A 21 0.31 -3.45 -1.93
C HIS A 21 0.51 -2.09 -1.22
N ALA A 22 0.62 -1.01 -1.99
CA ALA A 22 1.02 0.33 -1.51
C ALA A 22 0.26 0.78 -0.25
N PHE A 23 -1.03 0.45 -0.18
CA PHE A 23 -1.86 0.76 0.98
C PHE A 23 -2.17 -0.49 1.80
N THR A 24 -2.47 -1.62 1.15
CA THR A 24 -3.09 -2.77 1.82
C THR A 24 -2.13 -3.63 2.63
N TYR A 25 -0.81 -3.50 2.42
CA TYR A 25 0.20 -4.39 3.01
C TYR A 25 0.18 -4.36 4.54
N GLY A 26 0.06 -3.17 5.13
CA GLY A 26 0.03 -2.99 6.59
C GLY A 26 -1.14 -3.73 7.27
N TRP A 27 -2.33 -3.71 6.66
CA TRP A 27 -3.48 -4.46 7.19
C TRP A 27 -3.32 -5.98 7.04
N LEU A 28 -2.78 -6.45 5.91
CA LEU A 28 -2.58 -7.88 5.67
C LEU A 28 -1.58 -8.47 6.68
N LEU A 29 -0.40 -7.87 6.83
CA LEU A 29 0.59 -8.34 7.80
C LEU A 29 0.13 -8.12 9.24
N GLY A 30 -0.45 -6.96 9.54
CA GLY A 30 -0.91 -6.64 10.89
C GLY A 30 -1.96 -7.62 11.39
N GLU A 31 -2.88 -8.09 10.52
CA GLU A 31 -3.90 -9.07 10.91
C GLU A 31 -3.31 -10.47 11.16
N VAL A 32 -2.34 -10.91 10.35
CA VAL A 32 -1.63 -12.18 10.60
C VAL A 32 -0.91 -12.13 11.95
N LEU A 33 -0.16 -11.06 12.20
CA LEU A 33 0.54 -10.85 13.46
C LEU A 33 -0.42 -10.85 14.65
N ARG A 34 -1.52 -10.12 14.55
CA ARG A 34 -2.55 -10.02 15.60
C ARG A 34 -3.19 -11.37 15.92
N ARG A 35 -3.42 -12.22 14.92
CA ARG A 35 -3.96 -13.58 15.14
C ARG A 35 -2.98 -14.51 15.84
N ILE A 36 -1.68 -14.33 15.62
CA ILE A 36 -0.62 -15.16 16.21
C ILE A 36 -0.30 -14.70 17.64
N THR A 37 -0.21 -13.40 17.86
CA THR A 37 0.33 -12.81 19.10
C THR A 37 -0.76 -12.25 20.03
N GLY A 38 -1.92 -11.89 19.50
CA GLY A 38 -2.95 -11.13 20.21
C GLY A 38 -2.71 -9.62 20.24
N GLU A 39 -1.58 -9.13 19.71
CA GLU A 39 -1.17 -7.73 19.79
C GLU A 39 -1.40 -6.96 18.49
N THR A 40 -1.43 -5.63 18.59
CA THR A 40 -1.42 -4.78 17.39
C THR A 40 -0.01 -4.74 16.78
N LEU A 41 0.09 -4.45 15.48
CA LEU A 41 1.37 -4.26 14.80
C LEU A 41 2.25 -3.20 15.49
N GLY A 42 1.65 -2.09 15.94
CA GLY A 42 2.37 -1.01 16.61
C GLY A 42 2.91 -1.40 17.97
N THR A 43 2.11 -2.10 18.78
CA THR A 43 2.54 -2.68 20.07
C THR A 43 3.72 -3.62 19.86
N TYR A 44 3.55 -4.62 18.99
CA TYR A 44 4.58 -5.62 18.75
C TYR A 44 5.86 -4.99 18.20
N PHE A 45 5.75 -4.05 17.26
CA PHE A 45 6.91 -3.34 16.71
C PHE A 45 7.68 -2.58 17.80
N ARG A 46 6.96 -1.85 18.67
CA ARG A 46 7.59 -1.11 19.76
C ARG A 46 8.38 -2.05 20.67
N ASP A 47 7.72 -3.10 21.16
CA ASP A 47 8.25 -3.96 22.20
C ASP A 47 9.36 -4.92 21.67
N GLN A 48 9.23 -5.39 20.42
CA GLN A 48 10.13 -6.40 19.84
C GLN A 48 11.25 -5.80 18.97
N ILE A 49 11.11 -4.55 18.51
CA ILE A 49 12.06 -3.93 17.57
C ILE A 49 12.52 -2.56 18.04
N ALA A 50 11.60 -1.62 18.28
CA ALA A 50 11.99 -0.24 18.56
C ALA A 50 12.72 -0.10 19.90
N GLU A 51 12.18 -0.65 20.99
CA GLU A 51 12.79 -0.56 22.32
C GLU A 51 14.13 -1.30 22.41
N PRO A 52 14.27 -2.58 21.96
CA PRO A 52 15.55 -3.28 22.00
C PRO A 52 16.66 -2.59 21.19
N LEU A 53 16.29 -1.85 20.14
CA LEU A 53 17.22 -1.13 19.28
C LEU A 53 17.31 0.36 19.60
N SER A 54 16.62 0.83 20.64
CA SER A 54 16.55 2.26 21.03
C SER A 54 16.18 3.19 19.86
N LEU A 55 15.19 2.78 19.05
CA LEU A 55 14.71 3.55 17.91
C LEU A 55 13.61 4.52 18.33
N ASP A 56 13.73 5.77 17.88
CA ASP A 56 12.65 6.75 17.94
C ASP A 56 11.77 6.64 16.68
N PHE A 57 11.00 5.56 16.63
CA PHE A 57 10.11 5.24 15.51
C PHE A 57 8.78 4.71 16.02
N HIS A 58 7.67 5.21 15.47
CA HIS A 58 6.33 4.91 15.96
C HIS A 58 5.42 4.42 14.85
N ILE A 59 4.67 3.35 15.13
CA ILE A 59 3.50 2.92 14.35
C ILE A 59 2.27 3.13 15.24
N GLY A 60 1.57 4.25 15.04
CA GLY A 60 0.59 4.76 15.99
C GLY A 60 1.26 5.67 17.03
N LEU A 61 1.51 6.92 16.64
CA LEU A 61 2.16 7.93 17.49
C LEU A 61 1.21 8.43 18.58
N GLY A 62 1.69 8.48 19.82
CA GLY A 62 0.94 9.03 20.96
C GLY A 62 0.91 10.57 20.97
N PRO A 63 -0.12 11.19 21.57
CA PRO A 63 -0.29 12.65 21.60
C PRO A 63 0.85 13.40 22.32
N GLU A 64 1.55 12.73 23.24
CA GLU A 64 2.73 13.26 23.93
C GLU A 64 3.89 13.59 22.99
N HIS A 65 3.89 13.05 21.77
CA HIS A 65 4.91 13.29 20.76
C HIS A 65 4.47 14.28 19.67
N ASP A 66 3.25 14.81 19.74
CA ASP A 66 2.66 15.64 18.68
C ASP A 66 3.51 16.89 18.38
N ALA A 67 4.07 17.51 19.43
CA ALA A 67 4.96 18.68 19.31
C ALA A 67 6.25 18.44 18.51
N ARG A 68 6.59 17.18 18.22
CA ARG A 68 7.77 16.78 17.44
C ARG A 68 7.44 16.44 15.99
N THR A 69 6.17 16.47 15.60
CA THR A 69 5.75 16.21 14.23
C THR A 69 5.98 17.44 13.37
N ALA A 70 6.53 17.24 12.17
CA ALA A 70 6.67 18.29 11.18
C ALA A 70 5.48 18.26 10.21
N GLU A 71 5.07 19.44 9.73
CA GLU A 71 4.09 19.53 8.66
C GLU A 71 4.64 18.92 7.36
N ILE A 72 3.87 18.01 6.76
CA ILE A 72 4.21 17.45 5.45
C ILE A 72 3.82 18.47 4.39
N ILE A 73 4.83 19.08 3.75
CA ILE A 73 4.62 19.95 2.59
C ILE A 73 4.47 19.08 1.34
N PRO A 74 3.28 19.00 0.72
CA PRO A 74 3.10 18.22 -0.50
C PRO A 74 3.89 18.83 -1.67
N PRO A 75 4.29 18.03 -2.67
CA PRO A 75 4.90 18.58 -3.88
C PRO A 75 3.90 19.48 -4.62
N GLU A 76 4.41 20.55 -5.25
CA GLU A 76 3.60 21.39 -6.12
C GLU A 76 3.09 20.57 -7.31
N MET A 77 1.76 20.49 -7.42
CA MET A 77 1.11 19.90 -8.58
C MET A 77 1.13 20.92 -9.72
N PRO A 78 1.44 20.50 -10.96
CA PRO A 78 1.38 21.42 -12.07
C PRO A 78 -0.08 21.84 -12.32
N PRO A 79 -0.31 23.02 -12.92
CA PRO A 79 -1.64 23.40 -13.39
C PRO A 79 -2.27 22.31 -14.27
N LEU A 80 -3.60 22.29 -14.32
CA LEU A 80 -4.32 21.27 -15.07
C LEU A 80 -3.94 21.36 -16.57
N GLY A 81 -3.40 20.27 -17.12
CA GLY A 81 -2.93 20.23 -18.52
C GLY A 81 -1.44 20.53 -18.69
N GLU A 82 -0.77 21.00 -17.65
CA GLU A 82 0.68 21.15 -17.61
C GLU A 82 1.35 19.88 -17.07
N ASP A 83 2.67 19.83 -17.22
CA ASP A 83 3.48 18.66 -16.93
C ASP A 83 4.70 19.05 -16.09
N ASN A 84 5.08 18.19 -15.15
CA ASN A 84 6.29 18.34 -14.36
C ASN A 84 6.97 16.98 -14.18
N PHE A 85 8.14 16.95 -13.53
CA PHE A 85 8.89 15.70 -13.37
C PHE A 85 8.07 14.59 -12.70
N LEU A 86 7.28 14.92 -11.67
CA LEU A 86 6.42 13.96 -10.98
C LEU A 86 5.34 13.38 -11.90
N MET A 87 4.65 14.23 -12.68
CA MET A 87 3.61 13.78 -13.60
C MET A 87 4.18 12.95 -14.76
N ARG A 88 5.36 13.29 -15.28
CA ARG A 88 6.08 12.46 -16.26
C ARG A 88 6.40 11.08 -15.70
N MET A 89 6.96 11.03 -14.48
CA MET A 89 7.28 9.78 -13.82
C MET A 89 6.02 8.93 -13.61
N LEU A 90 4.89 9.52 -13.21
CA LEU A 90 3.66 8.76 -12.98
C LEU A 90 2.96 8.29 -14.27
N ARG A 91 3.06 9.05 -15.36
CA ARG A 91 2.40 8.74 -16.64
C ARG A 91 3.21 7.82 -17.54
N ASP A 92 4.53 7.83 -17.44
CA ASP A 92 5.40 6.92 -18.19
C ASP A 92 5.20 5.48 -17.71
N SER A 93 4.66 4.61 -18.58
CA SER A 93 4.42 3.19 -18.29
C SER A 93 5.70 2.40 -18.04
N GLU A 94 6.84 2.88 -18.54
CA GLU A 94 8.12 2.24 -18.33
C GLU A 94 8.80 2.65 -17.03
N SER A 95 8.30 3.69 -16.37
CA SER A 95 8.85 4.17 -15.11
C SER A 95 8.62 3.20 -13.96
N MET A 96 9.52 3.23 -12.98
CA MET A 96 9.37 2.45 -11.75
C MET A 96 8.15 2.86 -10.92
N ALA A 97 7.76 4.15 -10.95
CA ALA A 97 6.59 4.61 -10.22
C ALA A 97 5.31 4.03 -10.83
N SER A 98 5.19 4.07 -12.16
CA SER A 98 4.04 3.52 -12.87
C SER A 98 3.94 2.01 -12.72
N LYS A 99 5.05 1.28 -12.91
CA LYS A 99 5.09 -0.18 -12.71
C LYS A 99 4.70 -0.63 -11.29
N ARG A 100 5.03 0.15 -10.26
CA ARG A 100 4.64 -0.14 -8.87
C ARG A 100 3.16 0.17 -8.60
N SER A 101 2.67 1.30 -9.08
CA SER A 101 1.31 1.79 -8.77
C SER A 101 0.22 1.18 -9.65
N ALA A 102 0.55 0.80 -10.89
CA ALA A 102 -0.38 0.27 -11.87
C ALA A 102 -0.36 -1.26 -11.93
N THR A 103 -0.24 -1.94 -10.79
CA THR A 103 -0.38 -3.40 -10.77
C THR A 103 -1.69 -3.78 -10.11
N PRO A 104 -2.61 -4.43 -10.85
CA PRO A 104 -2.76 -4.71 -12.26
C PRO A 104 -2.78 -3.50 -13.14
N GLY A 105 -2.18 -3.71 -14.31
CA GLY A 105 -2.16 -2.72 -15.36
C GLY A 105 -3.59 -2.34 -15.78
N PRO A 106 -3.79 -1.13 -16.30
CA PRO A 106 -5.08 -0.71 -16.87
C PRO A 106 -5.64 -1.71 -17.90
N HIS A 107 -4.78 -2.49 -18.57
CA HIS A 107 -5.15 -3.55 -19.50
C HIS A 107 -5.81 -4.75 -18.78
N GLU A 108 -5.24 -5.23 -17.68
CA GLU A 108 -5.74 -6.40 -16.93
C GLU A 108 -7.09 -6.08 -16.25
N LEU A 109 -7.28 -4.84 -15.81
CA LEU A 109 -8.57 -4.36 -15.28
C LEU A 109 -9.69 -4.35 -16.34
N ARG A 110 -9.36 -4.12 -17.62
CA ARG A 110 -10.32 -4.13 -18.74
C ARG A 110 -10.72 -5.55 -19.13
N GLU A 111 -9.79 -6.50 -19.08
CA GLU A 111 -10.06 -7.91 -19.42
C GLU A 111 -10.99 -8.57 -18.41
N ARG A 112 -10.83 -8.29 -17.11
CA ARG A 112 -11.68 -8.86 -16.05
C ARG A 112 -13.11 -8.32 -16.05
N LYS A 113 -13.34 -7.11 -16.57
CA LYS A 113 -14.68 -6.51 -16.73
C LYS A 113 -15.44 -6.99 -17.98
N ARG A 114 -14.80 -7.74 -18.88
CA ARG A 114 -15.53 -8.34 -20.01
C ARG A 114 -16.34 -9.53 -19.49
N PRO A 115 -17.66 -9.60 -19.73
CA PRO A 115 -18.43 -10.78 -19.37
C PRO A 115 -17.79 -12.00 -20.05
N ARG A 116 -17.52 -13.06 -19.29
CA ARG A 116 -17.14 -14.36 -19.84
C ARG A 116 -18.31 -14.82 -20.71
N VAL A 117 -18.25 -14.56 -22.01
CA VAL A 117 -19.20 -15.13 -22.97
C VAL A 117 -18.98 -16.63 -22.92
N ALA A 118 -19.91 -17.35 -22.30
CA ALA A 118 -19.88 -18.80 -22.21
C ALA A 118 -19.86 -19.37 -23.63
N ARG A 119 -18.73 -19.97 -24.03
CA ARG A 119 -18.68 -20.81 -25.22
C ARG A 119 -19.48 -22.08 -24.88
N ARG A 120 -20.62 -22.25 -25.56
CA ARG A 120 -21.38 -23.50 -25.64
C ARG A 120 -20.62 -24.53 -26.48
#